data_AF-V4KHU7-F1
#
_entry.id   AF-V4KHU7-F1
#
_cell.length_a   1.000
_cell.length_b   1.000
_cell.length_c   1.000
_cell.angle_alpha   90.00
_cell.angle_beta   90.00
_cell.angle_gamma   90.00
#
_symmetry.space_group_name_H-M   'P 1'
#
loop_
_entity.id
_entity.type
_entity.pdbx_description
1 polymer ?
#
loop_
_entity_poly.entity_id
_entity_poly.type
_entity_poly.pdbx_seq_one_letter_code
_entity_poly.pdbx_strand_id
1 'polypeptide(L)'
;LLGFTEASNILRHYYMKDVNIVVPDPSKEKSVIAVSAIAREMKQTNKVAIVRCVWRNGQGNVVVGVLTPNVSERDDTPDSFYFNVLPFAEDVREFPFPSFSRFPASWKPDEQQQAVADNLVKMLDLAPSAKEEVLKPELTPNPVLQRFYEYIELKARSMDAALPPVDEAFKRIMEQDPELSSNNKSIMDSFRKSLEVMENPKLKKTSKRYLRDKPSGSDDEDNRMVTYNANENKVDTIGDATPVQDFEAMISRRDNHDWIDKAISQMKNRIVKLVEDSTHEGDKALECLLALRKGCVLEQVSSAFFLSRLLHFTLESIVNSLSLDSYICVLRSQSNSMSS
;
A
#
# COMPACT_ATOMS: atom_id res chain seq x y z
N LEU A 1 -4.26 10.62 31.26
CA LEU A 1 -2.93 9.99 31.14
C LEU A 1 -3.10 8.49 31.38
N LEU A 2 -2.58 7.65 30.49
CA LEU A 2 -2.63 6.18 30.63
C LEU A 2 -1.31 5.62 31.17
N GLY A 3 -0.17 6.15 30.72
CA GLY A 3 1.14 5.72 31.20
C GLY A 3 2.28 6.42 30.46
N PHE A 4 3.52 6.06 30.82
CA PHE A 4 4.74 6.51 30.15
C PHE A 4 5.46 5.31 29.53
N THR A 5 6.12 5.52 28.40
CA THR A 5 6.94 4.53 27.71
C THR A 5 8.20 5.18 27.15
N GLU A 6 9.19 4.38 26.78
CA GLU A 6 10.38 4.89 26.08
C GLU A 6 10.00 5.41 24.69
N ALA A 7 10.67 6.48 24.24
CA ALA A 7 10.43 7.06 22.92
C ALA A 7 10.68 6.06 21.77
N SER A 8 11.60 5.10 21.96
CA SER A 8 11.95 4.02 21.03
C SER A 8 10.78 3.08 20.73
N ASN A 9 9.84 2.91 21.68
CA ASN A 9 8.69 2.01 21.51
C ASN A 9 7.63 2.57 20.56
N ILE A 10 7.65 3.88 20.29
CA ILE A 10 6.69 4.55 19.43
C ILE A 10 7.38 4.95 18.12
N LEU A 11 7.15 4.15 17.08
CA LEU A 11 7.74 4.37 15.77
C LEU A 11 7.00 5.51 15.03
N ARG A 12 7.76 6.34 14.30
CA ARG A 12 7.21 7.49 13.56
C ARG A 12 6.11 7.10 12.57
N HIS A 13 6.21 5.93 11.96
CA HIS A 13 5.21 5.45 11.00
C HIS A 13 3.89 4.99 11.64
N TYR A 14 3.81 4.93 12.97
CA TYR A 14 2.53 4.70 13.67
C TYR A 14 1.69 5.98 13.77
N TYR A 15 2.24 7.17 13.57
CA TYR A 15 1.45 8.39 13.70
C TYR A 15 0.30 8.42 12.70
N MET A 16 -0.90 8.64 13.22
CA MET A 16 -2.11 8.84 12.44
C MET A 16 -2.55 10.30 12.53
N LYS A 17 -3.25 10.76 11.48
CA LYS A 17 -3.87 12.10 11.39
C LYS A 17 -2.87 13.25 11.55
N ASP A 18 -3.42 14.44 11.72
CA ASP A 18 -2.66 15.68 11.95
C ASP A 18 -2.11 15.75 13.38
N VAL A 19 -1.00 16.48 13.53
CA VAL A 19 -0.40 16.75 14.84
C VAL A 19 -1.14 17.88 15.54
N ASN A 20 -1.35 17.75 16.84
CA ASN A 20 -1.86 18.84 17.67
C ASN A 20 -0.77 19.29 18.65
N ILE A 21 -0.73 20.57 18.98
CA ILE A 21 0.18 21.09 20.00
C ILE A 21 -0.63 21.33 21.27
N VAL A 22 -0.23 20.68 22.36
CA VAL A 22 -0.81 20.86 23.69
C VAL A 22 0.04 21.87 24.43
N VAL A 23 -0.56 23.02 24.73
CA VAL A 23 0.06 24.12 25.47
C VAL A 23 -0.61 24.29 26.84
N PRO A 24 0.13 24.72 27.88
CA PRO A 24 -0.47 25.06 29.16
C PRO A 24 -1.37 26.29 29.04
N ASP A 25 -2.36 26.42 29.93
CA ASP A 25 -3.20 27.62 30.03
C ASP A 25 -2.33 28.82 30.47
N PRO A 26 -2.15 29.85 29.61
CA PRO A 26 -1.27 30.97 29.90
C PRO A 26 -1.76 31.82 31.09
N SER A 27 -3.05 31.70 31.44
CA SER A 27 -3.65 32.42 32.58
C SER A 27 -3.26 31.81 33.92
N LYS A 28 -2.71 30.58 33.92
CA LYS A 28 -2.44 29.79 35.13
C LYS A 28 -0.97 29.41 35.22
N GLU A 29 -0.21 30.25 35.92
CA GLU A 29 1.24 30.06 36.13
C GLU A 29 1.59 28.66 36.69
N LYS A 30 0.83 28.18 37.68
CA LYS A 30 1.03 26.83 38.23
C LYS A 30 0.91 25.72 37.18
N SER A 31 0.04 25.89 36.20
CA SER A 31 -0.12 24.94 35.09
C SER A 31 1.07 24.95 34.17
N VAL A 32 1.61 26.14 33.87
CA VAL A 32 2.80 26.32 33.03
C VAL A 32 4.00 25.61 33.67
N ILE A 33 4.23 25.87 34.97
CA ILE A 33 5.34 25.24 35.72
C ILE A 33 5.21 23.72 35.72
N ALA A 34 4.00 23.19 35.96
CA ALA A 34 3.77 21.74 35.99
C ALA A 34 4.01 21.07 34.63
N VAL A 35 3.53 21.68 33.54
CA VAL A 35 3.73 21.18 32.18
C VAL A 35 5.20 21.20 31.79
N SER A 36 5.90 22.31 32.08
CA SER A 36 7.34 22.43 31.84
C SER A 36 8.16 21.42 32.62
N ALA A 37 7.85 21.19 33.90
CA ALA A 37 8.54 20.19 34.71
C ALA A 37 8.41 18.78 34.09
N ILE A 38 7.20 18.40 33.67
CA ILE A 38 6.95 17.10 33.03
C ILE A 38 7.64 17.01 31.67
N ALA A 39 7.53 18.04 30.83
CA ALA A 39 8.12 18.04 29.49
C ALA A 39 9.65 17.91 29.53
N ARG A 40 10.29 18.64 30.44
CA ARG A 40 11.75 18.59 30.63
C ARG A 40 12.21 17.25 31.19
N GLU A 41 11.51 16.69 32.17
CA GLU A 41 11.83 15.37 32.72
C GLU A 41 11.67 14.26 31.67
N MET A 42 10.60 14.32 30.88
CA MET A 42 10.37 13.39 29.78
C MET A 42 11.47 13.47 28.72
N LYS A 43 11.95 14.68 28.40
CA LYS A 43 13.07 14.89 27.48
C LYS A 43 14.39 14.34 28.04
N GLN A 44 14.66 14.54 29.33
CA GLN A 44 15.87 14.02 29.99
C GLN A 44 15.87 12.49 30.09
N THR A 45 14.72 11.89 30.38
CA THR A 45 14.57 10.43 30.53
C THR A 45 14.29 9.70 29.22
N ASN A 46 14.21 10.42 28.09
CA ASN A 46 13.84 9.90 26.77
C ASN A 46 12.51 9.11 26.77
N LYS A 47 11.51 9.65 27.49
CA LYS A 47 10.17 9.05 27.64
C LYS A 47 9.10 9.87 26.94
N VAL A 48 8.06 9.17 26.53
CA VAL A 48 6.83 9.75 25.97
C VAL A 48 5.62 9.30 26.80
N ALA A 49 4.54 10.07 26.76
CA ALA A 49 3.34 9.77 27.55
C ALA A 49 2.21 9.30 26.65
N ILE A 50 1.57 8.18 27.00
CA ILE A 50 0.39 7.67 26.31
C ILE A 50 -0.84 8.24 26.98
N VAL A 51 -1.71 8.87 26.20
CA VAL A 51 -2.90 9.55 26.71
C VAL A 51 -4.15 9.14 25.95
N ARG A 52 -5.24 9.00 26.71
CA ARG A 52 -6.60 8.99 26.19
C ARG A 52 -7.05 10.44 26.01
N CYS A 53 -7.43 10.81 24.80
CA CYS A 53 -7.95 12.12 24.43
C CYS A 53 -9.40 12.02 23.97
N VAL A 54 -10.24 12.93 24.48
CA VAL A 54 -11.62 13.15 24.04
C VAL A 54 -11.78 14.64 23.88
N TRP A 55 -12.05 15.10 22.65
CA TRP A 55 -12.06 16.52 22.32
C TRP A 55 -13.34 17.24 22.77
N ARG A 56 -14.49 16.55 22.70
CA ARG A 56 -15.80 17.10 23.04
C ARG A 56 -16.60 16.15 23.90
N ASN A 57 -17.38 16.70 24.84
CA ASN A 57 -18.30 15.90 25.63
C ASN A 57 -19.36 15.25 24.72
N GLY A 58 -19.62 13.95 24.90
CA GLY A 58 -20.55 13.18 24.06
C GLY A 58 -19.97 12.66 22.74
N GLN A 59 -18.69 12.88 22.44
CA GLN A 59 -18.05 12.26 21.28
C GLN A 59 -17.88 10.75 21.52
N GLY A 60 -18.51 9.92 20.69
CA GLY A 60 -18.43 8.45 20.80
C GLY A 60 -17.04 7.89 20.49
N ASN A 61 -16.25 8.57 19.67
CA ASN A 61 -14.92 8.14 19.28
C ASN A 61 -13.86 8.64 20.28
N VAL A 62 -13.28 7.71 21.02
CA VAL A 62 -12.13 7.95 21.89
C VAL A 62 -10.86 7.88 21.05
N VAL A 63 -9.94 8.81 21.27
CA VAL A 63 -8.64 8.82 20.61
C VAL A 63 -7.57 8.43 21.62
N VAL A 64 -6.67 7.53 21.24
CA VAL A 64 -5.43 7.28 21.99
C VAL A 64 -4.29 7.93 21.22
N GLY A 65 -3.40 8.60 21.93
CA GLY A 65 -2.25 9.24 21.30
C GLY A 65 -1.06 9.32 22.23
N VAL A 66 0.05 9.75 21.65
CA VAL A 66 1.31 9.97 22.33
C VAL A 66 1.54 11.47 22.50
N LEU A 67 2.01 11.86 23.69
CA LEU A 67 2.57 13.18 23.95
C LEU A 67 4.09 13.10 23.93
N THR A 68 4.68 13.78 22.95
CA THR A 68 6.13 13.94 22.82
C THR A 68 6.54 15.30 23.36
N PRO A 69 7.54 15.39 24.27
CA PRO A 69 7.93 16.65 24.88
C PRO A 69 8.56 17.60 23.86
N ASN A 70 8.04 18.83 23.80
CA ASN A 70 8.57 19.92 23.00
C ASN A 70 9.06 21.03 23.95
N VAL A 71 10.35 20.95 24.29
CA VAL A 71 10.99 21.89 25.22
C VAL A 71 11.51 23.09 24.45
N SER A 72 11.06 24.28 24.84
CA SER A 72 11.46 25.56 24.27
C SER A 72 12.85 25.95 24.76
N GLU A 73 13.67 26.52 23.87
CA GLU A 73 15.00 27.05 24.25
C GLU A 73 14.93 28.46 24.86
N ARG A 74 13.83 29.17 24.60
CA ARG A 74 13.63 30.55 25.05
C ARG A 74 12.82 30.56 26.33
N ASP A 75 13.23 31.39 27.29
CA ASP A 75 12.54 31.53 28.59
C ASP A 75 11.15 32.20 28.48
N ASP A 76 10.89 32.92 27.38
CA ASP A 76 9.61 33.58 27.11
C ASP A 76 8.53 32.64 26.56
N THR A 77 8.91 31.44 26.12
CA THR A 77 8.04 30.50 25.43
C THR A 77 7.79 29.29 26.32
N PRO A 78 6.56 29.01 26.76
CA PRO A 78 6.29 27.86 27.63
C PRO A 78 6.60 26.56 26.89
N ASP A 79 7.00 25.53 27.64
CA ASP A 79 7.17 24.19 27.08
C ASP A 79 5.80 23.62 26.68
N SER A 80 5.81 22.73 25.70
CA SER A 80 4.60 22.16 25.11
C SER A 80 4.76 20.67 24.82
N PHE A 81 3.70 20.04 24.33
CA PHE A 81 3.73 18.66 23.85
C PHE A 81 3.18 18.57 22.44
N TYR A 82 3.82 17.77 21.60
CA TYR A 82 3.20 17.28 20.36
C TYR A 82 2.30 16.11 20.69
N PHE A 83 1.04 16.19 20.28
CA PHE A 83 0.05 15.12 20.36
C PHE A 83 -0.14 14.49 18.99
N ASN A 84 0.30 13.25 18.86
CA ASN A 84 0.11 12.43 17.67
C ASN A 84 -0.85 11.29 18.00
N VAL A 85 -1.83 11.05 17.13
CA VAL A 85 -2.76 9.93 17.30
C VAL A 85 -2.04 8.62 17.01
N LEU A 86 -2.28 7.62 17.83
CA LEU A 86 -1.76 6.27 17.64
C LEU A 86 -2.86 5.36 17.08
N PRO A 87 -2.49 4.33 16.31
CA PRO A 87 -3.44 3.39 15.74
C PRO A 87 -3.97 2.47 16.83
N PHE A 88 -5.22 2.05 16.70
CA PHE A 88 -5.71 0.89 17.42
C PHE A 88 -5.25 -0.39 16.72
N ALA A 89 -5.45 -1.54 17.39
CA ALA A 89 -5.06 -2.84 16.82
C ALA A 89 -5.78 -3.11 15.49
N GLU A 90 -7.01 -2.61 15.33
CA GLU A 90 -7.81 -2.76 14.11
C GLU A 90 -7.32 -1.88 12.95
N ASP A 91 -6.54 -0.82 13.23
CA ASP A 91 -6.00 0.09 12.21
C ASP A 91 -4.72 -0.46 11.56
N VAL A 92 -4.02 -1.38 12.24
CA VAL A 92 -2.74 -1.94 11.77
C VAL A 92 -2.98 -2.99 10.70
N ARG A 93 -2.34 -2.83 9.54
CA ARG A 93 -2.39 -3.81 8.44
C ARG A 93 -1.05 -4.51 8.30
N GLU A 94 -1.07 -5.83 8.45
CA GLU A 94 0.11 -6.66 8.29
C GLU A 94 0.22 -7.14 6.84
N PHE A 95 1.20 -6.60 6.12
CA PHE A 95 1.55 -7.05 4.77
C PHE A 95 2.90 -7.76 4.82
N PRO A 96 2.94 -9.09 4.59
CA PRO A 96 4.20 -9.81 4.55
C PRO A 96 4.93 -9.52 3.23
N PHE A 97 6.07 -8.83 3.31
CA PHE A 97 6.97 -8.64 2.17
C PHE A 97 8.20 -9.54 2.32
N PRO A 98 8.71 -10.14 1.23
CA PRO A 98 9.96 -10.87 1.27
C PRO A 98 11.10 -9.91 1.61
N SER A 99 11.99 -10.34 2.51
CA SER A 99 13.20 -9.57 2.83
C SER A 99 14.13 -9.48 1.61
N PHE A 100 14.65 -8.28 1.34
CA PHE A 100 15.61 -8.05 0.27
C PHE A 100 16.87 -8.93 0.38
N SER A 101 17.25 -9.36 1.59
CA SER A 101 18.41 -10.23 1.82
C SER A 101 18.24 -11.64 1.24
N ARG A 102 16.98 -12.09 1.05
CA ARG A 102 16.64 -13.40 0.50
C ARG A 102 16.65 -13.45 -1.03
N PHE A 103 16.77 -12.30 -1.70
CA PHE A 103 16.82 -12.30 -3.16
C PHE A 103 18.10 -12.98 -3.69
N PRO A 104 18.04 -13.56 -4.89
CA PRO A 104 19.22 -14.12 -5.56
C PRO A 104 20.36 -13.10 -5.66
N ALA A 105 21.60 -13.57 -5.69
CA ALA A 105 22.77 -12.70 -5.82
C ALA A 105 22.72 -11.82 -7.08
N SER A 106 22.04 -12.27 -8.15
CA SER A 106 21.84 -11.51 -9.39
C SER A 106 20.96 -10.27 -9.22
N TRP A 107 20.18 -10.17 -8.15
CA TRP A 107 19.31 -9.02 -7.85
C TRP A 107 19.88 -8.13 -6.74
N LYS A 108 21.01 -8.54 -6.15
CA LYS A 108 21.71 -7.71 -5.18
C LYS A 108 22.59 -6.71 -5.95
N PRO A 109 22.65 -5.45 -5.52
CA PRO A 109 23.49 -4.47 -6.17
C PRO A 109 24.96 -4.91 -6.09
N ASP A 110 25.68 -4.74 -7.20
CA ASP A 110 27.13 -4.88 -7.20
C ASP A 110 27.81 -3.64 -6.60
N GLU A 111 29.13 -3.74 -6.36
CA GLU A 111 29.90 -2.64 -5.76
C GLU A 111 29.91 -1.38 -6.64
N GLN A 112 29.85 -1.54 -7.96
CA GLN A 112 29.84 -0.41 -8.90
C GLN A 112 28.49 0.32 -8.86
N GLN A 113 27.40 -0.41 -8.87
CA GLN A 113 26.03 0.07 -8.73
C GLN A 113 25.84 0.77 -7.38
N GLN A 114 26.37 0.21 -6.30
CA GLN A 114 26.36 0.85 -4.99
C GLN A 114 27.14 2.17 -5.02
N ALA A 115 28.35 2.20 -5.57
CA ALA A 115 29.16 3.41 -5.66
C ALA A 115 28.49 4.51 -6.50
N VAL A 116 27.84 4.14 -7.61
CA VAL A 116 27.11 5.09 -8.46
C VAL A 116 25.84 5.59 -7.76
N ALA A 117 25.14 4.75 -7.00
CA ALA A 117 24.01 5.16 -6.16
C ALA A 117 24.43 6.09 -5.01
N ASP A 118 25.55 5.81 -4.34
CA ASP A 118 26.09 6.67 -3.28
C ASP A 118 26.47 8.05 -3.82
N ASN A 119 27.05 8.11 -5.03
CA ASN A 119 27.35 9.37 -5.70
C ASN A 119 26.07 10.13 -6.08
N LEU A 120 25.00 9.44 -6.46
CA LEU A 120 23.70 10.05 -6.71
C LEU A 120 23.11 10.68 -5.43
N VAL A 121 23.17 9.97 -4.30
CA VAL A 121 22.70 10.48 -3.01
C VAL A 121 23.49 11.72 -2.57
N LYS A 122 24.83 11.68 -2.66
CA LYS A 122 25.69 12.83 -2.34
C LYS A 122 25.40 14.05 -3.22
N MET A 123 25.06 13.81 -4.48
CA MET A 123 24.77 14.87 -5.45
C MET A 123 23.41 15.53 -5.21
N LEU A 124 22.40 14.76 -4.79
CA LEU A 124 21.05 15.25 -4.49
C LEU A 124 20.88 15.64 -3.01
N ASP A 125 21.98 15.88 -2.30
CA ASP A 125 21.94 16.33 -0.91
C ASP A 125 21.44 17.79 -0.83
N LEU A 126 20.29 17.97 -0.18
CA LEU A 126 19.65 19.27 0.01
C LEU A 126 20.03 19.91 1.35
N ALA A 127 20.90 19.28 2.14
CA ALA A 127 21.40 19.80 3.41
C ALA A 127 22.94 19.63 3.54
N PRO A 128 23.73 20.24 2.62
CA PRO A 128 25.19 20.06 2.57
C PRO A 128 25.91 20.61 3.81
N SER A 129 25.26 21.51 4.56
CA SER A 129 25.70 21.91 5.88
C SER A 129 24.61 21.63 6.90
N ALA A 130 24.98 21.19 8.11
CA ALA A 130 24.03 20.88 9.17
C ALA A 130 23.16 22.07 9.65
N LYS A 131 23.42 23.29 9.14
CA LYS A 131 22.73 24.53 9.54
C LYS A 131 21.91 25.16 8.42
N GLU A 132 22.09 24.74 7.17
CA GLU A 132 21.43 25.36 6.02
C GLU A 132 20.84 24.29 5.11
N GLU A 133 19.52 24.18 5.18
CA GLU A 133 18.71 23.40 4.26
C GLU A 133 18.42 24.25 3.02
N VAL A 134 18.79 23.74 1.85
CA VAL A 134 18.66 24.43 0.56
C VAL A 134 17.19 24.55 0.16
N LEU A 135 16.41 23.48 0.37
CA LEU A 135 14.98 23.45 0.11
C LEU A 135 14.23 23.38 1.44
N LYS A 136 13.34 24.33 1.72
CA LYS A 136 12.55 24.38 2.97
C LYS A 136 11.06 24.18 2.67
N PRO A 137 10.56 22.93 2.60
CA PRO A 137 9.17 22.64 2.26
C PRO A 137 8.17 23.34 3.19
N GLU A 138 8.54 23.56 4.45
CA GLU A 138 7.69 24.23 5.45
C GLU A 138 7.39 25.70 5.10
N LEU A 139 8.29 26.35 4.34
CA LEU A 139 8.13 27.74 3.87
C LEU A 139 7.59 27.81 2.45
N THR A 140 7.41 26.66 1.79
CA THR A 140 6.93 26.59 0.41
C THR A 140 5.40 26.68 0.37
N PRO A 141 4.83 27.69 -0.31
CA PRO A 141 3.38 27.81 -0.42
C PRO A 141 2.79 26.65 -1.24
N ASN A 142 1.53 26.29 -0.97
CA ASN A 142 0.85 25.24 -1.72
C ASN A 142 0.59 25.71 -3.17
N PRO A 143 1.18 25.03 -4.17
CA PRO A 143 1.06 25.46 -5.56
C PRO A 143 -0.40 25.45 -6.05
N VAL A 144 -1.18 24.44 -5.66
CA VAL A 144 -2.55 24.28 -6.13
C VAL A 144 -3.42 25.47 -5.72
N LEU A 145 -3.25 25.96 -4.48
CA LEU A 145 -4.02 27.09 -3.97
C LEU A 145 -3.66 28.40 -4.66
N GLN A 146 -2.37 28.65 -4.87
CA GLN A 146 -1.93 29.85 -5.58
C GLN A 146 -2.49 29.88 -6.99
N ARG A 147 -2.36 28.77 -7.73
CA ARG A 147 -2.90 28.66 -9.10
C ARG A 147 -4.42 28.82 -9.16
N PHE A 148 -5.12 28.31 -8.14
CA PHE A 148 -6.56 28.47 -8.00
C PHE A 148 -6.97 29.93 -7.79
N TYR A 149 -6.28 30.67 -6.93
CA TYR A 149 -6.59 32.08 -6.69
C TYR A 149 -6.24 32.98 -7.89
N GLU A 150 -5.12 32.71 -8.58
CA GLU A 150 -4.79 33.37 -9.85
C GLU A 150 -5.89 33.18 -10.89
N TYR A 151 -6.45 31.96 -10.96
CA TYR A 151 -7.56 31.66 -11.87
C TYR A 151 -8.84 32.41 -11.49
N ILE A 152 -9.18 32.47 -10.19
CA ILE A 152 -10.34 33.24 -9.71
C ILE A 152 -10.18 34.71 -10.09
N GLU A 153 -9.01 35.29 -9.83
CA GLU A 153 -8.73 36.69 -10.15
C GLU A 153 -8.90 36.96 -11.66
N LEU A 154 -8.37 36.07 -12.50
CA LEU A 154 -8.49 36.18 -13.95
C LEU A 154 -9.96 36.08 -14.40
N LYS A 155 -10.72 35.11 -13.89
CA LYS A 155 -12.14 34.95 -14.23
C LYS A 155 -13.02 36.08 -13.73
N ALA A 156 -12.66 36.69 -12.59
CA ALA A 156 -13.34 37.87 -12.08
C ALA A 156 -13.14 39.10 -12.99
N ARG A 157 -11.98 39.21 -13.65
CA ARG A 157 -11.69 40.28 -14.60
C ARG A 157 -12.24 40.00 -16.00
N SER A 158 -12.17 38.75 -16.45
CA SER A 158 -12.58 38.34 -17.80
C SER A 158 -13.13 36.92 -17.82
N MET A 159 -14.44 36.81 -18.06
CA MET A 159 -15.17 35.53 -18.00
C MET A 159 -14.71 34.54 -19.08
N ASP A 160 -14.31 35.03 -20.26
CA ASP A 160 -13.88 34.21 -21.41
C ASP A 160 -12.36 34.05 -21.53
N ALA A 161 -11.57 34.62 -20.61
CA ALA A 161 -10.12 34.49 -20.71
C ALA A 161 -9.65 33.04 -20.48
N ALA A 162 -8.70 32.63 -21.32
CA ALA A 162 -8.03 31.34 -21.22
C ALA A 162 -7.08 31.32 -20.02
N LEU A 163 -6.84 30.12 -19.47
CA LEU A 163 -5.86 29.91 -18.41
C LEU A 163 -4.45 30.27 -18.91
N PRO A 164 -3.75 31.23 -18.30
CA PRO A 164 -2.39 31.60 -18.69
C PRO A 164 -1.43 30.46 -18.37
N PRO A 165 -0.27 30.34 -19.04
CA PRO A 165 0.75 29.38 -18.62
C PRO A 165 1.18 29.63 -17.17
N VAL A 166 1.80 28.62 -16.56
CA VAL A 166 2.35 28.74 -15.20
C VAL A 166 3.52 29.72 -15.21
N ASP A 167 3.54 30.64 -14.25
CA ASP A 167 4.60 31.63 -14.11
C ASP A 167 5.95 30.99 -13.79
N GLU A 168 7.04 31.59 -14.26
CA GLU A 168 8.40 31.10 -14.09
C GLU A 168 8.83 31.09 -12.61
N ALA A 169 8.40 32.09 -11.82
CA ALA A 169 8.67 32.11 -10.39
C ALA A 169 8.05 30.89 -9.68
N PHE A 170 6.89 30.44 -10.16
CA PHE A 170 6.20 29.29 -9.61
C PHE A 170 6.78 27.96 -10.08
N LYS A 171 7.24 27.88 -11.34
CA LYS A 171 7.99 26.72 -11.83
C LYS A 171 9.24 26.46 -11.01
N ARG A 172 9.97 27.50 -10.60
CA ARG A 172 11.15 27.37 -9.71
C ARG A 172 10.84 26.71 -8.36
N ILE A 173 9.59 26.78 -7.89
CA ILE A 173 9.17 26.14 -6.64
C ILE A 173 8.90 24.65 -6.86
N MET A 174 8.37 24.29 -8.04
CA MET A 174 7.96 22.92 -8.36
C MET A 174 9.09 22.08 -8.97
N GLU A 175 10.01 22.72 -9.67
CA GLU A 175 11.07 22.08 -10.44
C GLU A 175 12.42 22.16 -9.73
N GLN A 176 13.32 21.24 -10.08
CA GLN A 176 14.69 21.27 -9.59
C GLN A 176 15.46 22.46 -10.16
N ASP A 177 16.43 22.96 -9.40
CA ASP A 177 17.31 24.03 -9.84
C ASP A 177 18.01 23.63 -11.16
N PRO A 178 17.87 24.42 -12.24
CA PRO A 178 18.51 24.14 -13.51
C PRO A 178 20.05 24.05 -13.43
N GLU A 179 20.68 24.78 -12.50
CA GLU A 179 22.13 24.70 -12.31
C GLU A 179 22.53 23.33 -11.77
N LEU A 180 21.83 22.83 -10.74
CA LEU A 180 22.01 21.47 -10.22
C LEU A 180 21.74 20.42 -11.31
N SER A 181 20.66 20.58 -12.07
CA SER A 181 20.34 19.69 -13.18
C SER A 181 21.47 19.63 -14.21
N SER A 182 22.07 20.77 -14.56
CA SER A 182 23.12 20.88 -15.57
C SER A 182 24.45 20.29 -15.13
N ASN A 183 24.87 20.57 -13.89
CA ASN A 183 26.13 20.07 -13.32
C ASN A 183 26.11 18.54 -13.15
N ASN A 184 24.93 17.96 -12.98
CA ASN A 184 24.76 16.58 -12.55
C ASN A 184 24.37 15.60 -13.68
N LYS A 185 24.24 16.09 -14.93
CA LYS A 185 23.87 15.24 -16.08
C LYS A 185 24.78 14.04 -16.26
N SER A 186 26.09 14.22 -16.07
CA SER A 186 27.08 13.15 -16.23
C SER A 186 26.90 12.00 -15.23
N ILE A 187 26.57 12.31 -13.98
CA ILE A 187 26.33 11.33 -12.93
C ILE A 187 24.98 10.62 -13.17
N MET A 188 23.96 11.37 -13.56
CA MET A 188 22.66 10.81 -13.96
C MET A 188 22.79 9.83 -15.13
N ASP A 189 23.59 10.18 -16.14
CA ASP A 189 23.89 9.32 -17.28
C ASP A 189 24.68 8.08 -16.86
N SER A 190 25.63 8.21 -15.92
CA SER A 190 26.36 7.08 -15.34
C SER A 190 25.42 6.13 -14.61
N PHE A 191 24.54 6.65 -13.76
CA PHE A 191 23.54 5.87 -13.03
C PHE A 191 22.60 5.12 -13.96
N ARG A 192 22.12 5.79 -15.02
CA ARG A 192 21.26 5.20 -16.04
C ARG A 192 21.94 4.05 -16.80
N LYS A 193 23.24 4.17 -17.07
CA LYS A 193 24.01 3.11 -17.75
C LYS A 193 24.25 1.90 -16.84
N SER A 194 24.49 2.11 -15.56
CA SER A 194 24.75 1.03 -14.59
C SER A 194 23.49 0.26 -14.18
N LEU A 195 22.32 0.87 -14.27
CA LEU A 195 21.04 0.27 -13.90
C LEU A 195 20.11 0.20 -15.11
N GLU A 196 20.22 -0.90 -15.85
CA GLU A 196 19.38 -1.15 -17.02
C GLU A 196 17.93 -1.41 -16.59
N VAL A 197 17.08 -0.41 -16.81
CA VAL A 197 15.62 -0.56 -16.64
C VAL A 197 15.03 -0.94 -17.98
N MET A 198 14.60 -2.19 -18.09
CA MET A 198 13.78 -2.64 -19.22
C MET A 198 12.30 -2.48 -18.89
N GLU A 199 11.55 -1.87 -19.81
CA GLU A 199 10.10 -1.94 -19.72
C GLU A 199 9.67 -3.39 -19.87
N ASN A 200 8.99 -3.92 -18.86
CA ASN A 200 8.38 -5.23 -18.98
C ASN A 200 7.21 -5.11 -19.96
N PRO A 201 7.20 -5.85 -21.08
CA PRO A 201 6.14 -5.80 -22.10
C PRO A 201 4.83 -6.45 -21.62
N LYS A 202 4.49 -6.31 -20.33
CA LYS A 202 3.18 -6.71 -19.82
C LYS A 202 2.13 -6.04 -20.70
N LEU A 203 1.34 -6.90 -21.35
CA LEU A 203 0.22 -6.59 -22.23
C LEU A 203 -0.42 -5.29 -21.79
N LYS A 204 -0.42 -4.29 -22.69
CA LYS A 204 -1.21 -3.07 -22.55
C LYS A 204 -2.56 -3.51 -21.99
N LYS A 205 -2.82 -3.26 -20.69
CA LYS A 205 -4.19 -3.29 -20.18
C LYS A 205 -4.91 -2.39 -21.16
N THR A 206 -5.82 -2.95 -21.95
CA THR A 206 -6.66 -2.14 -22.82
C THR A 206 -7.13 -1.03 -21.92
N SER A 207 -6.77 0.20 -22.29
CA SER A 207 -7.35 1.36 -21.65
C SER A 207 -8.84 1.13 -21.83
N LYS A 208 -9.52 0.61 -20.80
CA LYS A 208 -10.95 0.79 -20.65
C LYS A 208 -11.03 2.30 -20.63
N ARG A 209 -11.28 2.88 -21.81
CA ARG A 209 -11.82 4.20 -21.93
C ARG A 209 -13.07 4.11 -21.08
N TYR A 210 -12.96 4.47 -19.81
CA TYR A 210 -14.11 4.89 -19.06
C TYR A 210 -14.79 5.88 -19.98
N LEU A 211 -16.02 5.53 -20.36
CA LEU A 211 -16.86 6.34 -21.20
C LEU A 211 -16.67 7.77 -20.71
N ARG A 212 -16.16 8.63 -21.59
CA ARG A 212 -16.04 10.07 -21.36
C ARG A 212 -17.30 10.50 -20.63
N ASP A 213 -17.17 10.97 -19.38
CA ASP A 213 -18.31 11.44 -18.60
C ASP A 213 -19.10 12.39 -19.49
N LYS A 214 -20.29 11.92 -19.91
CA LYS A 214 -21.26 12.79 -20.53
C LYS A 214 -21.61 13.82 -19.46
N PRO A 215 -21.61 15.13 -19.76
CA PRO A 215 -22.15 16.11 -18.84
C PRO A 215 -23.59 15.69 -18.52
N SER A 216 -23.87 15.56 -17.23
CA SER A 216 -25.19 15.18 -16.72
C SER A 216 -26.24 16.17 -17.25
N GLY A 217 -27.16 15.68 -18.08
CA GLY A 217 -28.28 16.46 -18.62
C GLY A 217 -28.47 16.38 -20.13
N SER A 218 -28.77 15.20 -20.69
CA SER A 218 -29.64 15.12 -21.87
C SER A 218 -30.40 13.80 -21.87
N ASP A 219 -31.71 13.89 -21.69
CA ASP A 219 -32.65 12.79 -21.91
C ASP A 219 -32.78 12.57 -23.40
N ASP A 220 -32.12 11.54 -23.94
CA ASP A 220 -32.46 10.99 -25.25
C ASP A 220 -32.32 9.47 -25.16
N GLU A 221 -33.47 8.78 -25.15
CA GLU A 221 -33.55 7.35 -25.38
C GLU A 221 -33.08 7.03 -26.79
N ASP A 222 -31.86 6.51 -26.95
CA ASP A 222 -31.45 5.83 -28.17
C ASP A 222 -31.03 4.40 -27.83
N ASN A 223 -31.96 3.49 -28.09
CA ASN A 223 -31.87 2.05 -27.92
C ASN A 223 -30.87 1.46 -28.92
N ARG A 224 -29.58 1.60 -28.65
CA ARG A 224 -28.51 0.97 -29.45
C ARG A 224 -28.20 -0.43 -28.94
N MET A 225 -28.89 -1.37 -29.56
CA MET A 225 -28.63 -2.81 -29.56
C MET A 225 -27.13 -3.08 -29.80
N VAL A 226 -26.45 -3.59 -28.76
CA VAL A 226 -25.08 -4.08 -28.86
C VAL A 226 -25.12 -5.47 -29.51
N THR A 227 -24.64 -5.55 -30.75
CA THR A 227 -24.45 -6.83 -31.44
C THR A 227 -23.30 -7.59 -30.77
N TYR A 228 -23.62 -8.56 -29.92
CA TYR A 228 -22.66 -9.54 -29.43
C TYR A 228 -22.33 -10.51 -30.55
N ASN A 229 -21.09 -10.49 -31.02
CA ASN A 229 -20.56 -11.59 -31.83
C ASN A 229 -20.49 -12.84 -30.94
N ALA A 230 -21.51 -13.68 -31.03
CA ALA A 230 -21.52 -15.03 -30.53
C ALA A 230 -20.66 -15.90 -31.45
N ASN A 231 -19.52 -16.40 -30.95
CA ASN A 231 -19.00 -17.75 -31.19
C ASN A 231 -17.56 -17.88 -30.66
N GLU A 232 -17.43 -18.13 -29.36
CA GLU A 232 -16.42 -19.05 -28.82
C GLU A 232 -17.10 -19.76 -27.65
N ASN A 233 -17.12 -21.10 -27.67
CA ASN A 233 -17.86 -21.94 -26.72
C ASN A 233 -17.63 -21.49 -25.28
N LYS A 234 -18.65 -20.84 -24.68
CA LYS A 234 -18.57 -20.34 -23.32
C LYS A 234 -18.81 -21.45 -22.30
N VAL A 235 -17.73 -22.02 -21.75
CA VAL A 235 -17.80 -22.93 -20.59
C VAL A 235 -18.28 -22.14 -19.38
N ASP A 236 -19.54 -22.33 -19.03
CA ASP A 236 -20.23 -21.60 -17.94
C ASP A 236 -20.28 -22.40 -16.62
N THR A 237 -19.93 -23.68 -16.68
CA THR A 237 -19.98 -24.65 -15.59
C THR A 237 -18.80 -25.60 -15.67
N ILE A 238 -18.15 -25.87 -14.53
CA ILE A 238 -17.10 -26.90 -14.42
C ILE A 238 -17.75 -28.28 -14.60
N GLY A 239 -17.37 -28.99 -15.66
CA GLY A 239 -17.91 -30.29 -16.02
C GLY A 239 -17.25 -31.45 -15.29
N ASP A 240 -17.92 -32.61 -15.29
CA ASP A 240 -17.45 -33.81 -14.59
C ASP A 240 -16.28 -34.51 -15.28
N ALA A 241 -16.09 -34.29 -16.58
CA ALA A 241 -15.06 -34.94 -17.39
C ALA A 241 -13.70 -34.22 -17.38
N THR A 242 -13.67 -32.88 -17.29
CA THR A 242 -12.45 -32.06 -17.43
C THR A 242 -12.42 -30.84 -16.47
N PRO A 243 -12.51 -31.05 -15.14
CA PRO A 243 -12.74 -29.97 -14.18
C PRO A 243 -11.62 -28.92 -14.12
N VAL A 244 -10.36 -29.32 -14.32
CA VAL A 244 -9.20 -28.42 -14.28
C VAL A 244 -9.18 -27.48 -15.48
N GLN A 245 -9.44 -28.00 -16.68
CA GLN A 245 -9.43 -27.23 -17.93
C GLN A 245 -10.59 -26.22 -17.96
N ASP A 246 -11.76 -26.65 -17.48
CA ASP A 246 -12.93 -25.77 -17.39
C ASP A 246 -12.69 -24.60 -16.42
N PHE A 247 -12.02 -24.85 -15.31
CA PHE A 247 -11.65 -23.82 -14.33
C PHE A 247 -10.59 -22.84 -14.85
N GLU A 248 -9.56 -23.34 -15.53
CA GLU A 248 -8.55 -22.49 -16.16
C GLU A 248 -9.17 -21.63 -17.27
N ALA A 249 -10.12 -22.19 -18.04
CA ALA A 249 -10.87 -21.46 -19.05
C ALA A 249 -11.79 -20.40 -18.42
N MET A 250 -12.40 -20.70 -17.26
CA MET A 250 -13.23 -19.75 -16.52
C MET A 250 -12.40 -18.60 -15.91
N ILE A 251 -11.23 -18.87 -15.33
CA ILE A 251 -10.34 -17.82 -14.77
C ILE A 251 -9.72 -16.97 -15.89
N SER A 252 -9.43 -17.57 -17.04
CA SER A 252 -8.85 -16.84 -18.18
C SER A 252 -9.81 -15.78 -18.76
N ARG A 253 -11.12 -15.89 -18.50
CA ARG A 253 -12.12 -14.91 -18.93
C ARG A 253 -12.15 -13.70 -18.00
N ARG A 254 -11.58 -12.59 -18.43
CA ARG A 254 -11.55 -11.31 -17.71
C ARG A 254 -12.82 -10.47 -17.90
N ASP A 255 -13.96 -11.12 -18.10
CA ASP A 255 -15.21 -10.47 -18.51
C ASP A 255 -15.91 -9.78 -17.31
N ASN A 256 -15.93 -10.40 -16.11
CA ASN A 256 -16.52 -9.83 -14.89
C ASN A 256 -15.89 -10.44 -13.61
N HIS A 257 -15.78 -9.67 -12.51
CA HIS A 257 -15.20 -10.11 -11.22
C HIS A 257 -16.05 -11.22 -10.58
N ASP A 258 -17.38 -11.15 -10.70
CA ASP A 258 -18.32 -12.15 -10.16
C ASP A 258 -18.08 -13.56 -10.73
N TRP A 259 -17.44 -13.64 -11.90
CA TRP A 259 -17.14 -14.91 -12.56
C TRP A 259 -16.03 -15.69 -11.86
N ILE A 260 -15.04 -14.98 -11.29
CA ILE A 260 -13.92 -15.59 -10.57
C ILE A 260 -14.44 -16.23 -9.27
N ASP A 261 -15.28 -15.50 -8.53
CA ASP A 261 -15.91 -16.01 -7.31
C ASP A 261 -16.83 -17.21 -7.59
N LYS A 262 -17.55 -17.18 -8.72
CA LYS A 262 -18.35 -18.30 -9.21
C LYS A 262 -17.49 -19.52 -9.58
N ALA A 263 -16.38 -19.32 -10.29
CA ALA A 263 -15.46 -20.40 -10.65
C ALA A 263 -14.83 -21.06 -9.42
N ILE A 264 -14.37 -20.25 -8.45
CA ILE A 264 -13.83 -20.73 -7.17
C ILE A 264 -14.88 -21.53 -6.40
N SER A 265 -16.11 -21.02 -6.32
CA SER A 265 -17.21 -21.68 -5.61
C SER A 265 -17.61 -23.02 -6.27
N GLN A 266 -17.64 -23.06 -7.60
CA GLN A 266 -17.91 -24.30 -8.34
C GLN A 266 -16.79 -25.33 -8.16
N MET A 267 -15.52 -24.91 -8.24
CA MET A 267 -14.38 -25.80 -8.05
C MET A 267 -14.36 -26.38 -6.63
N LYS A 268 -14.66 -25.55 -5.63
CA LYS A 268 -14.79 -25.98 -4.24
C LYS A 268 -15.87 -27.05 -4.07
N ASN A 269 -17.07 -26.81 -4.60
CA ASN A 269 -18.17 -27.77 -4.48
C ASN A 269 -17.85 -29.10 -5.21
N ARG A 270 -17.09 -29.03 -6.32
CA ARG A 270 -16.66 -30.23 -7.04
C ARG A 270 -15.63 -31.03 -6.24
N ILE A 271 -14.64 -30.38 -5.63
CA ILE A 271 -13.66 -31.04 -4.76
C ILE A 271 -14.35 -31.73 -3.59
N VAL A 272 -15.33 -31.08 -2.96
CA VAL A 272 -16.11 -31.68 -1.85
C VAL A 272 -16.84 -32.93 -2.32
N LYS A 273 -17.56 -32.86 -3.45
CA LYS A 273 -18.25 -34.04 -4.02
C LYS A 273 -17.30 -35.18 -4.38
N LEU A 274 -16.16 -34.88 -4.99
CA LEU A 274 -15.16 -35.90 -5.37
C LEU A 274 -14.55 -36.61 -4.16
N VAL A 275 -14.45 -35.92 -3.01
CA VAL A 275 -13.94 -36.48 -1.76
C VAL A 275 -15.03 -37.25 -1.00
N GLU A 276 -16.30 -36.83 -1.10
CA GLU A 276 -17.44 -37.50 -0.45
C GLU A 276 -17.91 -38.76 -1.21
N ASP A 277 -17.87 -38.77 -2.55
CA ASP A 277 -18.47 -39.84 -3.37
C ASP A 277 -17.50 -40.98 -3.74
N SER A 278 -16.17 -40.76 -3.70
CA SER A 278 -15.20 -41.66 -4.36
C SER A 278 -13.96 -42.02 -3.50
N THR A 279 -13.86 -43.27 -3.03
CA THR A 279 -12.65 -43.81 -2.34
C THR A 279 -11.42 -43.98 -3.26
N HIS A 280 -11.59 -43.91 -4.58
CA HIS A 280 -10.55 -44.16 -5.59
C HIS A 280 -10.28 -42.99 -6.57
N GLU A 281 -10.88 -41.81 -6.37
CA GLU A 281 -10.66 -40.64 -7.25
C GLU A 281 -9.87 -39.50 -6.56
N GLY A 282 -9.08 -39.83 -5.53
CA GLY A 282 -8.28 -38.86 -4.77
C GLY A 282 -7.27 -38.09 -5.63
N ASP A 283 -6.71 -38.70 -6.67
CA ASP A 283 -5.74 -38.06 -7.57
C ASP A 283 -6.36 -36.90 -8.36
N LYS A 284 -7.60 -37.07 -8.86
CA LYS A 284 -8.34 -36.00 -9.56
C LYS A 284 -8.71 -34.85 -8.61
N ALA A 285 -9.06 -35.17 -7.37
CA ALA A 285 -9.36 -34.16 -6.36
C ALA A 285 -8.11 -33.34 -5.98
N LEU A 286 -6.94 -33.99 -5.92
CA LEU A 286 -5.66 -33.34 -5.67
C LEU A 286 -5.27 -32.40 -6.82
N GLU A 287 -5.43 -32.82 -8.08
CA GLU A 287 -5.19 -31.97 -9.25
C GLU A 287 -6.09 -30.73 -9.27
N CYS A 288 -7.38 -30.90 -8.94
CA CYS A 288 -8.32 -29.80 -8.79
C CYS A 288 -7.91 -28.81 -7.70
N LEU A 289 -7.40 -29.30 -6.57
CA LEU A 289 -6.94 -28.48 -5.44
C LEU A 289 -5.66 -27.70 -5.80
N LEU A 290 -4.73 -28.32 -6.52
CA LEU A 290 -3.53 -27.65 -7.04
C LEU A 290 -3.89 -26.55 -8.03
N ALA A 291 -4.84 -26.79 -8.94
CA ALA A 291 -5.34 -25.78 -9.87
C ALA A 291 -6.04 -24.62 -9.14
N LEU A 292 -6.89 -24.92 -8.15
CA LEU A 292 -7.55 -23.91 -7.32
C LEU A 292 -6.53 -23.02 -6.59
N ARG A 293 -5.49 -23.63 -6.00
CA ARG A 293 -4.42 -22.88 -5.33
C ARG A 293 -3.67 -21.97 -6.30
N LYS A 294 -3.33 -22.45 -7.49
CA LYS A 294 -2.68 -21.64 -8.54
C LYS A 294 -3.58 -20.46 -8.94
N GLY A 295 -4.87 -20.69 -9.15
CA GLY A 295 -5.86 -19.65 -9.47
C GLY A 295 -5.99 -18.57 -8.40
N CYS A 296 -6.11 -18.96 -7.13
CA CYS A 296 -6.21 -18.01 -6.01
C CYS A 296 -4.94 -17.15 -5.84
N VAL A 297 -3.76 -17.71 -6.11
CA VAL A 297 -2.49 -16.97 -6.05
C VAL A 297 -2.38 -15.95 -7.19
N LEU A 298 -2.82 -16.30 -8.39
CA LEU A 298 -2.78 -15.41 -9.55
C LEU A 298 -3.73 -14.21 -9.42
N GLU A 299 -4.93 -14.43 -8.88
CA GLU A 299 -5.97 -13.39 -8.75
C GLU A 299 -5.92 -12.62 -7.41
N GLN A 300 -4.90 -12.86 -6.57
CA GLN A 300 -4.73 -12.19 -5.27
C GLN A 300 -5.97 -12.26 -4.35
N VAL A 301 -6.82 -13.28 -4.51
CA VAL A 301 -7.99 -13.47 -3.66
C VAL A 301 -7.52 -14.01 -2.31
N SER A 302 -7.58 -13.17 -1.27
CA SER A 302 -7.15 -13.50 0.08
C SER A 302 -8.13 -14.47 0.76
N SER A 303 -8.12 -15.74 0.33
CA SER A 303 -8.77 -16.86 1.02
C SER A 303 -7.74 -17.86 1.56
N ALA A 304 -6.58 -17.35 2.01
CA ALA A 304 -5.49 -18.16 2.55
C ALA A 304 -5.93 -19.01 3.77
N PHE A 305 -6.87 -18.51 4.56
CA PHE A 305 -7.40 -19.22 5.74
C PHE A 305 -8.28 -20.42 5.36
N PHE A 306 -8.95 -20.38 4.20
CA PHE A 306 -9.85 -21.45 3.78
C PHE A 306 -9.13 -22.58 3.03
N LEU A 307 -8.11 -22.25 2.24
CA LEU A 307 -7.25 -23.23 1.55
C LEU A 307 -6.49 -24.13 2.54
N SER A 308 -6.01 -23.57 3.66
CA SER A 308 -5.37 -24.32 4.74
C SER A 308 -6.32 -25.36 5.37
N ARG A 309 -7.57 -24.98 5.61
CA ARG A 309 -8.58 -25.83 6.24
C ARG A 309 -9.10 -26.92 5.31
N LEU A 310 -9.25 -26.62 4.01
CA LEU A 310 -9.56 -27.61 2.98
C LEU A 310 -8.40 -28.62 2.82
N LEU A 311 -7.15 -28.16 2.78
CA LEU A 311 -5.97 -29.03 2.73
C LEU A 311 -5.91 -29.97 3.93
N HIS A 312 -6.15 -29.47 5.15
CA HIS A 312 -6.20 -30.31 6.36
C HIS A 312 -7.31 -31.36 6.28
N PHE A 313 -8.51 -30.97 5.85
CA PHE A 313 -9.66 -31.87 5.75
C PHE A 313 -9.50 -32.94 4.65
N THR A 314 -8.92 -32.57 3.50
CA THR A 314 -8.59 -33.52 2.43
C THR A 314 -7.44 -34.44 2.82
N LEU A 315 -6.44 -33.94 3.54
CA LEU A 315 -5.32 -34.76 4.05
C LEU A 315 -5.82 -35.77 5.09
N GLU A 316 -6.72 -35.37 6.00
CA GLU A 316 -7.34 -36.29 6.96
C GLU A 316 -8.22 -37.36 6.29
N SER A 317 -9.00 -37.02 5.26
CA SER A 317 -9.78 -38.01 4.51
C SER A 317 -8.93 -38.95 3.66
N ILE A 318 -7.87 -38.45 3.02
CA ILE A 318 -6.96 -39.26 2.18
C ILE A 318 -6.06 -40.18 3.03
N VAL A 319 -5.62 -39.72 4.20
CA VAL A 319 -4.85 -40.53 5.17
C VAL A 319 -5.67 -41.73 5.68
N ASN A 320 -6.99 -41.60 5.74
CA ASN A 320 -7.87 -42.69 6.15
C ASN A 320 -8.15 -43.73 5.05
N SER A 321 -7.81 -43.47 3.78
CA SER A 321 -8.25 -44.32 2.65
C SER A 321 -7.15 -44.98 1.80
N LEU A 322 -5.86 -44.63 1.90
CA LEU A 322 -4.81 -45.25 1.07
C LEU A 322 -3.47 -45.50 1.79
N SER A 323 -2.76 -46.54 1.34
CA SER A 323 -1.52 -47.08 1.94
C SER A 323 -0.32 -46.11 1.92
N LEU A 324 0.64 -46.38 2.82
CA LEU A 324 1.83 -45.59 3.15
C LEU A 324 2.64 -45.02 1.96
N ASP A 325 2.55 -45.61 0.77
CA ASP A 325 3.34 -45.21 -0.40
C ASP A 325 2.90 -43.85 -1.01
N SER A 326 1.62 -43.49 -0.88
CA SER A 326 1.12 -42.19 -1.36
C SER A 326 1.55 -41.03 -0.44
N TYR A 327 1.67 -41.30 0.86
CA TYR A 327 2.13 -40.34 1.87
C TYR A 327 3.60 -39.92 1.65
N ILE A 328 4.44 -40.85 1.21
CA ILE A 328 5.85 -40.59 0.88
C ILE A 328 5.98 -39.71 -0.36
N CYS A 329 5.08 -39.83 -1.34
CA CYS A 329 5.09 -38.99 -2.55
C CYS A 329 4.73 -37.53 -2.23
N VAL A 330 3.73 -37.32 -1.37
CA VAL A 330 3.32 -35.97 -0.91
C VAL A 330 4.42 -35.31 -0.07
N LEU A 331 5.07 -36.03 0.85
CA LEU A 331 6.19 -35.48 1.63
C LEU A 331 7.42 -35.18 0.76
N ARG A 332 7.68 -35.97 -0.30
CA ARG A 332 8.73 -35.66 -1.29
C ARG A 332 8.42 -34.42 -2.12
N SER A 333 7.15 -34.16 -2.42
CA SER A 333 6.74 -32.91 -3.10
C SER A 333 6.87 -31.67 -2.21
N GLN A 334 6.62 -31.80 -0.90
CA GLN A 334 6.84 -30.71 0.08
C GLN A 334 8.33 -30.39 0.27
N SER A 335 9.20 -31.40 0.25
CA SER A 335 10.65 -31.19 0.43
C SER A 335 11.31 -30.58 -0.80
N ASN A 336 10.85 -30.89 -2.02
CA ASN A 336 11.33 -30.24 -3.24
C ASN A 336 10.77 -28.83 -3.47
N SER A 337 9.65 -28.44 -2.84
CA SER A 337 9.12 -27.07 -2.91
C SER A 337 9.60 -26.14 -1.80
N MET A 338 10.28 -26.64 -0.77
CA MET A 338 10.99 -25.79 0.21
C MET A 338 12.40 -25.42 -0.25
N SER A 339 12.88 -25.98 -1.35
CA SER A 339 14.18 -25.72 -1.97
C SER A 339 14.10 -24.98 -3.32
N SER A 340 12.94 -24.40 -3.67
CA SER A 340 12.76 -23.57 -4.89
C SER A 340 12.17 -22.20 -4.58
#